data_AF-A0A150GCA3-F1
#
_entry.id   AF-A0A150GCA3-F1
#
_cell.length_a   1.000
_cell.length_b   1.000
_cell.length_c   1.000
_cell.angle_alpha   90.00
_cell.angle_beta   90.00
_cell.angle_gamma   90.00
#
_symmetry.space_group_name_H-M   'P 1'
#
loop_
_entity.id
_entity.type
_entity.pdbx_description
1 polymer ?
#
loop_
_entity_poly.entity_id
_entity_poly.type
_entity_poly.pdbx_seq_one_letter_code
_entity_poly.pdbx_strand_id
1 'polypeptide(L)'
;MASAVEAVEAEIEEVMADIKHIESQVGNAESGVAQIETALNEVGTQLQSPSVSEETKVVLLRKEQHLRTDLQYKRTKLQHLRNEEEQLRTKKEQLRSKKEQLRSKKLEVTGTPGIGKSFFLYYLLAELVALPEPPPYILWEHSTMPGEMEMLKSGAYELFMPLWSLEELLDCRAKVYCGSVAEGLAVCLYEHYGGVARYVLGVPSIAKDWAQLDDLLQHLTRALDARSIAQAWSGIGALELGPEACQRVLHIVTKDNFKLSHLDFASPWVADAIVAKAMVEDRNRLASLDVAEISAAGFPEDVYFKPVHANYFPTVDSLLRVGKTLCLFQVAVGSSKTVSVSALTDLYKSLGAKVDELDLCLYYVVHPDIFEGFQLRADTGSSLLDQRQPLAARTRVYILKGDAEARLW
;
A
#
# COMPACT_ATOMS: atom_id res chain seq x y z
N MET A 1 -1.67 -6.73 -16.93
CA MET A 1 -0.51 -6.08 -17.60
C MET A 1 -0.22 -6.71 -18.96
N ALA A 2 -0.20 -8.04 -19.08
CA ALA A 2 -0.17 -8.74 -20.38
C ALA A 2 -1.20 -8.14 -21.37
N SER A 3 -2.45 -7.99 -20.94
CA SER A 3 -3.54 -7.36 -21.71
C SER A 3 -3.23 -5.92 -22.22
N ALA A 4 -2.43 -5.12 -21.52
CA ALA A 4 -2.10 -3.77 -21.96
C ALA A 4 -0.96 -3.75 -22.99
N VAL A 5 -0.02 -4.69 -22.90
CA VAL A 5 1.05 -4.87 -23.89
C VAL A 5 0.46 -5.47 -25.17
N GLU A 6 -0.41 -6.47 -25.05
CA GLU A 6 -1.14 -7.08 -26.17
C GLU A 6 -2.00 -6.06 -26.93
N ALA A 7 -2.69 -5.17 -26.23
CA ALA A 7 -3.47 -4.10 -26.86
C ALA A 7 -2.59 -3.14 -27.68
N VAL A 8 -1.42 -2.75 -27.15
CA VAL A 8 -0.47 -1.90 -27.89
C VAL A 8 0.18 -2.65 -29.04
N GLU A 9 0.42 -3.96 -28.90
CA GLU A 9 0.90 -4.81 -29.99
C GLU A 9 -0.10 -4.88 -31.15
N ALA A 10 -1.38 -5.09 -30.85
CA ALA A 10 -2.44 -5.08 -31.87
C ALA A 10 -2.53 -3.73 -32.61
N GLU A 11 -2.43 -2.60 -31.89
CA GLU A 11 -2.44 -1.27 -32.52
C GLU A 11 -1.21 -1.04 -33.42
N ILE A 12 -0.04 -1.60 -33.08
CA ILE A 12 1.15 -1.54 -33.92
C ILE A 12 0.94 -2.33 -35.22
N GLU A 13 0.30 -3.50 -35.15
CA GLU A 13 0.00 -4.32 -36.33
C GLU A 13 -0.98 -3.62 -37.27
N GLU A 14 -2.03 -2.98 -36.73
CA GLU A 14 -2.98 -2.17 -37.50
C GLU A 14 -2.27 -1.02 -38.23
N VAL A 15 -1.48 -0.22 -37.50
CA VAL A 15 -0.72 0.89 -38.10
C VAL A 15 0.28 0.39 -39.15
N MET A 16 0.86 -0.80 -38.98
CA MET A 16 1.73 -1.40 -39.99
C MET A 16 0.97 -1.80 -41.26
N ALA A 17 -0.26 -2.29 -41.14
CA ALA A 17 -1.12 -2.59 -42.28
C ALA A 17 -1.47 -1.31 -43.04
N ASP A 18 -1.80 -0.23 -42.32
CA ASP A 18 -2.10 1.08 -42.91
C ASP A 18 -0.90 1.67 -43.64
N ILE A 19 0.31 1.62 -43.06
CA ILE A 19 1.54 2.06 -43.72
C ILE A 19 1.74 1.31 -45.04
N LYS A 20 1.59 -0.01 -45.03
CA LYS A 20 1.74 -0.84 -46.24
C LYS A 20 0.71 -0.46 -47.31
N HIS A 21 -0.51 -0.15 -46.90
CA HIS A 21 -1.56 0.30 -47.81
C HIS A 21 -1.20 1.65 -48.45
N ILE A 22 -0.76 2.63 -47.65
CA ILE A 22 -0.36 3.95 -48.13
C ILE A 22 0.88 3.87 -49.03
N GLU A 23 1.90 3.08 -48.68
CA GLU A 23 3.09 2.85 -49.52
C GLU A 23 2.69 2.38 -50.93
N SER A 24 1.70 1.47 -51.03
CA SER A 24 1.16 1.04 -52.32
C SER A 24 0.46 2.17 -53.07
N GLN A 25 -0.30 3.03 -52.38
CA GLN A 25 -0.95 4.19 -52.99
C GLN A 25 0.07 5.24 -53.47
N VAL A 26 1.13 5.48 -52.69
CA VAL A 26 2.25 6.36 -53.05
C VAL A 26 2.93 5.84 -54.31
N GLY A 27 3.29 4.55 -54.37
CA GLY A 27 3.91 3.96 -55.55
C GLY A 27 3.05 4.07 -56.82
N ASN A 28 1.73 3.87 -56.69
CA ASN A 28 0.80 4.06 -57.79
C ASN A 28 0.72 5.53 -58.24
N ALA A 29 0.72 6.48 -57.30
CA ALA A 29 0.69 7.91 -57.59
C ALA A 29 1.99 8.39 -58.24
N GLU A 30 3.15 7.91 -57.79
CA GLU A 30 4.46 8.20 -58.38
C GLU A 30 4.55 7.70 -59.83
N SER A 31 4.10 6.47 -60.08
CA SER A 31 4.04 5.93 -61.45
C SER A 31 3.15 6.80 -62.35
N GLY A 32 1.99 7.23 -61.85
CA GLY A 32 1.10 8.13 -62.59
C GLY A 32 1.71 9.50 -62.89
N VAL A 33 2.45 10.09 -61.94
CA VAL A 33 3.20 11.34 -62.15
C VAL A 33 4.25 11.16 -63.24
N ALA A 34 5.04 10.08 -63.18
CA ALA A 34 6.09 9.79 -64.17
C ALA A 34 5.53 9.58 -65.60
N GLN A 35 4.36 8.95 -65.73
CA GLN A 35 3.67 8.80 -67.01
C GLN A 35 3.26 10.16 -67.60
N ILE A 36 2.70 11.07 -66.78
CA ILE A 36 2.28 12.40 -67.23
C ILE A 36 3.51 13.25 -67.61
N GLU A 37 4.60 13.18 -66.84
CA GLU A 37 5.85 13.87 -67.16
C GLU A 37 6.45 13.37 -68.48
N THR A 38 6.39 12.07 -68.73
CA THR A 38 6.82 11.48 -70.02
C THR A 38 5.94 12.01 -71.17
N ALA A 39 4.62 12.01 -71.01
CA ALA A 39 3.70 12.54 -72.01
C ALA A 39 3.88 14.05 -72.26
N LEU A 40 4.22 14.84 -71.22
CA LEU A 40 4.56 16.26 -71.37
C LEU A 40 5.84 16.46 -72.18
N ASN A 41 6.87 15.64 -71.94
CA ASN A 41 8.12 15.69 -72.72
C ASN A 41 7.87 15.33 -74.20
N GLU A 42 7.04 14.33 -74.48
CA GLU A 42 6.64 13.97 -75.85
C GLU A 42 5.88 15.11 -76.55
N VAL A 43 4.93 15.76 -75.87
CA VAL A 43 4.22 16.92 -76.42
C VAL A 43 5.18 18.09 -76.66
N GLY A 44 6.12 18.33 -75.74
CA GLY A 44 7.15 19.36 -75.87
C GLY A 44 8.08 19.14 -77.07
N THR A 45 8.52 17.91 -77.29
CA THR A 45 9.34 17.55 -78.47
C THR A 45 8.58 17.72 -79.78
N GLN A 46 7.29 17.37 -79.83
CA GLN A 46 6.44 17.59 -81.00
C GLN A 46 6.26 19.08 -81.32
N LEU A 47 6.06 19.93 -80.30
CA LEU A 47 5.92 21.38 -80.47
C LEU A 47 7.19 22.07 -81.01
N GLN A 48 8.37 21.50 -80.75
CA GLN A 48 9.66 22.02 -81.23
C GLN A 48 9.97 21.61 -82.69
N SER A 49 9.18 20.70 -83.29
CA SER A 49 9.40 20.25 -84.66
C SER A 49 9.02 21.34 -85.69
N PRO A 50 9.92 21.69 -86.63
CA PRO A 50 9.68 22.74 -87.63
C PRO A 50 8.64 22.37 -88.70
N SER A 51 8.16 21.12 -88.75
CA SER A 51 7.22 20.61 -89.77
C SER A 51 5.74 20.56 -89.33
N VAL A 52 5.41 21.05 -88.12
CA VAL A 52 4.06 20.95 -87.55
C VAL A 52 3.18 22.11 -88.03
N SER A 53 1.99 21.80 -88.56
CA SER A 53 1.02 22.82 -88.97
C SER A 53 0.46 23.61 -87.78
N GLU A 54 0.02 24.84 -88.02
CA GLU A 54 -0.51 25.70 -86.95
C GLU A 54 -1.76 25.13 -86.27
N GLU A 55 -2.61 24.42 -87.01
CA GLU A 55 -3.79 23.74 -86.45
C GLU A 55 -3.38 22.65 -85.45
N THR A 56 -2.33 21.87 -85.77
CA THR A 56 -1.80 20.83 -84.89
C THR A 56 -1.11 21.40 -83.66
N LYS A 57 -0.42 22.56 -83.78
CA LYS A 57 0.17 23.25 -82.63
C LYS A 57 -0.88 23.68 -81.60
N VAL A 58 -2.01 24.23 -82.06
CA VAL A 58 -3.11 24.64 -81.17
C VAL A 58 -3.66 23.45 -80.38
N VAL A 59 -3.79 22.28 -81.02
CA VAL A 59 -4.24 21.04 -80.35
C VAL A 59 -3.21 20.56 -79.32
N LEU A 60 -1.92 20.57 -79.67
CA LEU A 60 -0.83 20.17 -78.77
C LEU A 60 -0.72 21.09 -77.55
N LEU A 61 -0.88 22.40 -77.72
CA LEU A 61 -0.88 23.36 -76.60
C LEU A 61 -2.03 23.12 -75.63
N ARG A 62 -3.24 22.79 -76.13
CA ARG A 62 -4.37 22.41 -75.26
C ARG A 62 -4.09 21.12 -74.49
N LYS A 63 -3.48 20.13 -75.14
CA LYS A 63 -3.08 18.87 -74.50
C LYS A 63 -2.01 19.10 -73.44
N GLU A 64 -1.01 19.93 -73.72
CA GLU A 64 0.01 20.33 -72.76
C GLU A 64 -0.61 21.01 -71.53
N GLN A 65 -1.51 21.98 -71.74
CA GLN A 65 -2.19 22.67 -70.65
C GLN A 65 -3.00 21.70 -69.78
N HIS A 66 -3.72 20.77 -70.40
CA HIS A 66 -4.47 19.74 -69.68
C HIS A 66 -3.54 18.83 -68.85
N LEU A 67 -2.45 18.33 -69.45
CA LEU A 67 -1.46 17.50 -68.75
C LEU A 67 -0.78 18.24 -67.60
N ARG A 68 -0.50 19.55 -67.74
CA ARG A 68 0.04 20.37 -66.65
C ARG A 68 -0.93 20.47 -65.47
N THR A 69 -2.23 20.64 -65.73
CA THR A 69 -3.26 20.66 -64.67
C THR A 69 -3.38 19.30 -63.99
N ASP A 70 -3.40 18.20 -64.74
CA ASP A 70 -3.45 16.85 -64.17
C ASP A 70 -2.17 16.52 -63.37
N LEU A 71 -1.00 16.90 -63.88
CA LEU A 71 0.27 16.77 -63.16
C LEU A 71 0.24 17.51 -61.82
N GLN A 72 -0.27 18.73 -61.81
CA GLN A 72 -0.41 19.52 -60.58
C GLN A 72 -1.33 18.81 -59.57
N TYR A 73 -2.49 18.32 -60.03
CA TYR A 73 -3.42 17.56 -59.19
C TYR A 73 -2.78 16.30 -58.60
N LYS A 74 -2.09 15.50 -59.43
CA LYS A 74 -1.41 14.27 -59.00
C LYS A 74 -0.27 14.55 -58.02
N ARG A 75 0.51 15.62 -58.24
CA ARG A 75 1.57 16.05 -57.31
C ARG A 75 1.01 16.47 -55.95
N THR A 76 -0.09 17.21 -55.92
CA THR A 76 -0.75 17.56 -54.65
C THR A 76 -1.26 16.32 -53.92
N LYS A 77 -1.87 15.37 -54.64
CA LYS A 77 -2.32 14.10 -54.05
C LYS A 77 -1.15 13.26 -53.52
N LEU A 78 -0.06 13.16 -54.27
CA LEU A 78 1.15 12.47 -53.84
C LEU A 78 1.75 13.09 -52.58
N GLN A 79 1.80 14.43 -52.51
CA GLN A 79 2.27 15.14 -51.31
C GLN A 79 1.39 14.82 -50.10
N HIS A 80 0.07 14.77 -50.27
CA HIS A 80 -0.84 14.42 -49.18
C HIS A 80 -0.58 13.00 -48.66
N LEU A 81 -0.44 12.02 -49.56
CA LEU A 81 -0.12 10.63 -49.19
C LEU A 81 1.21 10.50 -48.46
N ARG A 82 2.25 11.23 -48.90
CA ARG A 82 3.56 11.25 -48.23
C ARG A 82 3.48 11.83 -46.82
N ASN A 83 2.70 12.90 -46.63
CA ASN A 83 2.49 13.47 -45.30
C ASN A 83 1.74 12.50 -44.38
N GLU A 84 0.74 11.77 -44.92
CA GLU A 84 0.01 10.74 -44.17
C GLU A 84 0.90 9.55 -43.79
N GLU A 85 1.76 9.09 -44.70
CA GLU A 85 2.76 8.06 -44.44
C GLU A 85 3.71 8.48 -43.29
N GLU A 86 4.20 9.71 -43.30
CA GLU A 86 5.08 10.24 -42.27
C GLU A 86 4.39 10.31 -40.89
N GLN A 87 3.12 10.69 -40.86
CA GLN A 87 2.31 10.68 -39.63
C GLN A 87 2.15 9.27 -39.07
N LEU A 88 1.85 8.28 -39.91
CA LEU A 88 1.74 6.88 -39.48
C LEU A 88 3.07 6.33 -38.98
N ARG A 89 4.19 6.65 -39.64
CA ARG A 89 5.54 6.25 -39.19
C ARG A 89 5.86 6.84 -37.81
N THR A 90 5.49 8.09 -37.57
CA THR A 90 5.67 8.74 -36.27
C THR A 90 4.78 8.09 -35.20
N LYS A 91 3.51 7.80 -35.51
CA LYS A 91 2.59 7.08 -34.60
C LYS A 91 3.17 5.70 -34.24
N LYS A 92 3.70 4.96 -35.20
CA LYS A 92 4.34 3.65 -34.97
C LYS A 92 5.51 3.75 -34.00
N GLU A 93 6.37 4.76 -34.13
CA GLU A 93 7.52 4.93 -33.24
C GLU A 93 7.09 5.33 -31.82
N GLN A 94 6.07 6.18 -31.68
CA GLN A 94 5.47 6.50 -30.38
C GLN A 94 4.89 5.24 -29.70
N LEU A 95 4.18 4.39 -30.45
CA LEU A 95 3.65 3.13 -29.92
C LEU A 95 4.75 2.16 -29.52
N ARG A 96 5.87 2.08 -30.27
CA ARG A 96 7.05 1.30 -29.88
C ARG A 96 7.67 1.80 -28.58
N SER A 97 7.85 3.11 -28.44
CA SER A 97 8.35 3.70 -27.20
C SER A 97 7.41 3.41 -26.02
N LYS A 98 6.09 3.54 -26.22
CA LYS A 98 5.08 3.21 -25.22
C LYS A 98 5.10 1.72 -24.84
N LYS A 99 5.26 0.82 -25.81
CA LYS A 99 5.42 -0.61 -25.58
C LYS A 99 6.67 -0.90 -24.75
N GLU A 100 7.79 -0.26 -25.06
CA GLU A 100 9.03 -0.42 -24.31
C GLU A 100 8.90 0.13 -22.89
N GLN A 101 8.23 1.27 -22.71
CA GLN A 101 7.91 1.80 -21.38
C GLN A 101 7.02 0.85 -20.58
N LEU A 102 6.06 0.18 -21.22
CA LEU A 102 5.21 -0.82 -20.57
C LEU A 102 5.98 -2.10 -20.21
N ARG A 103 6.94 -2.51 -21.06
CA ARG A 103 7.83 -3.66 -20.80
C ARG A 103 8.90 -3.37 -19.75
N SER A 104 9.38 -2.13 -19.68
CA SER A 104 10.43 -1.68 -18.76
C SER A 104 9.92 -1.19 -17.40
N LYS A 105 8.63 -1.41 -17.08
CA LYS A 105 8.12 -1.16 -15.73
C LYS A 105 8.82 -2.08 -14.74
N LYS A 106 9.81 -1.51 -14.06
CA LYS A 106 10.55 -2.17 -12.98
C LYS A 106 9.58 -2.50 -11.86
N LEU A 107 9.59 -3.76 -11.45
CA LEU A 107 8.87 -4.24 -10.29
C LEU A 107 9.86 -4.36 -9.14
N GLU A 108 9.56 -3.70 -8.04
CA GLU A 108 10.29 -3.88 -6.79
C GLU A 108 9.44 -4.75 -5.88
N VAL A 109 9.94 -5.93 -5.52
CA VAL A 109 9.31 -6.78 -4.51
C VAL A 109 10.00 -6.54 -3.18
N THR A 110 9.29 -5.89 -2.27
CA THR A 110 9.69 -5.66 -0.88
C THR A 110 8.80 -6.45 0.07
N GLY A 111 8.93 -6.27 1.38
CA GLY A 111 8.13 -6.98 2.38
C GLY A 111 8.93 -7.22 3.67
N THR A 112 8.28 -7.86 4.64
CA THR A 112 8.85 -8.11 5.98
C THR A 112 10.29 -8.62 5.89
N PRO A 113 11.25 -8.02 6.60
CA PRO A 113 12.63 -8.50 6.60
C PRO A 113 12.69 -9.98 7.02
N GLY A 114 13.38 -10.80 6.21
CA GLY A 114 13.40 -12.24 6.41
C GLY A 114 12.18 -13.01 5.90
N ILE A 115 11.21 -12.37 5.24
CA ILE A 115 10.03 -13.05 4.66
C ILE A 115 10.38 -14.14 3.63
N GLY A 116 11.64 -14.16 3.20
CA GLY A 116 12.14 -15.18 2.28
C GLY A 116 12.10 -14.73 0.84
N LYS A 117 12.22 -13.44 0.51
CA LYS A 117 12.32 -12.93 -0.88
C LYS A 117 13.30 -13.76 -1.74
N SER A 118 14.50 -14.03 -1.22
CA SER A 118 15.49 -14.87 -1.91
C SER A 118 15.06 -16.34 -2.01
N PHE A 119 14.39 -16.88 -0.99
CA PHE A 119 13.89 -18.27 -0.99
C PHE A 119 12.67 -18.45 -1.88
N PHE A 120 11.77 -17.48 -1.93
CA PHE A 120 10.69 -17.38 -2.89
C PHE A 120 11.22 -17.41 -4.31
N LEU A 121 12.32 -16.70 -4.58
CA LEU A 121 12.95 -16.74 -5.90
C LEU A 121 13.52 -18.13 -6.20
N TYR A 122 14.17 -18.81 -5.25
CA TYR A 122 14.60 -20.20 -5.43
C TYR A 122 13.43 -21.17 -5.63
N TYR A 123 12.34 -21.00 -4.88
CA TYR A 123 11.11 -21.79 -5.02
C TYR A 123 10.47 -21.56 -6.40
N LEU A 124 10.33 -20.31 -6.83
CA LEU A 124 9.84 -19.95 -8.15
C LEU A 124 10.70 -20.56 -9.25
N LEU A 125 12.03 -20.54 -9.11
CA LEU A 125 12.94 -21.21 -10.04
C LEU A 125 12.70 -22.73 -10.07
N ALA A 126 12.51 -23.37 -8.92
CA ALA A 126 12.21 -24.80 -8.85
C ALA A 126 10.87 -25.15 -9.52
N GLU A 127 9.83 -24.34 -9.29
CA GLU A 127 8.51 -24.51 -9.93
C GLU A 127 8.57 -24.28 -11.44
N LEU A 128 9.31 -23.25 -11.91
CA LEU A 128 9.50 -22.98 -13.34
C LEU A 128 10.20 -24.15 -14.06
N VAL A 129 11.19 -24.77 -13.40
CA VAL A 129 11.88 -25.96 -13.92
C VAL A 129 10.99 -27.20 -13.90
N ALA A 130 10.03 -27.27 -12.98
CA ALA A 130 9.10 -28.39 -12.84
C ALA A 130 7.88 -28.30 -13.79
N LEU A 131 7.73 -27.22 -14.57
CA LEU A 131 6.65 -27.08 -15.54
C LEU A 131 6.71 -28.17 -16.63
N PRO A 132 5.57 -28.60 -17.19
CA PRO A 132 5.53 -29.56 -18.31
C PRO A 132 6.35 -29.10 -19.53
N GLU A 133 6.38 -27.79 -19.77
CA GLU A 133 7.22 -27.12 -20.75
C GLU A 133 8.03 -26.03 -20.03
N PRO A 134 9.20 -26.37 -19.45
CA PRO A 134 10.00 -25.40 -18.73
C PRO A 134 10.57 -24.35 -19.70
N PRO A 135 10.75 -23.10 -19.24
CA PRO A 135 11.32 -22.05 -20.08
C PRO A 135 12.71 -22.47 -20.58
N PRO A 136 13.05 -22.19 -21.85
CA PRO A 136 14.27 -22.68 -22.48
C PRO A 136 15.56 -22.10 -21.85
N TYR A 137 15.45 -20.97 -21.15
CA TYR A 137 16.52 -20.36 -20.38
C TYR A 137 15.94 -19.52 -19.24
N ILE A 138 16.60 -19.55 -18.09
CA ILE A 138 16.38 -18.62 -16.98
C ILE A 138 17.71 -17.90 -16.75
N LEU A 139 17.76 -16.60 -17.06
CA LEU A 139 18.93 -15.79 -16.79
C LEU A 139 18.78 -15.16 -15.40
N TRP A 140 19.62 -15.58 -14.47
CA TRP A 140 19.69 -15.03 -13.12
C TRP A 140 20.99 -14.24 -12.93
N GLU A 141 20.87 -12.94 -12.71
CA GLU A 141 22.00 -12.06 -12.45
C GLU A 141 22.01 -11.66 -10.97
N HIS A 142 23.03 -12.11 -10.23
CA HIS A 142 23.24 -11.72 -8.85
C HIS A 142 24.18 -10.52 -8.79
N SER A 143 23.67 -9.31 -8.59
CA SER A 143 24.54 -8.15 -8.34
C SER A 143 25.08 -8.23 -6.91
N THR A 144 26.37 -8.58 -6.76
CA THR A 144 27.05 -8.75 -5.46
C THR A 144 27.83 -7.52 -4.99
N MET A 145 27.68 -6.32 -5.59
CA MET A 145 28.46 -5.15 -5.15
C MET A 145 27.73 -4.35 -4.05
N PRO A 146 28.25 -4.32 -2.81
CA PRO A 146 27.69 -3.51 -1.73
C PRO A 146 28.02 -2.04 -1.98
N GLY A 147 27.07 -1.31 -2.55
CA GLY A 147 27.20 0.10 -2.90
C GLY A 147 26.25 0.56 -4.00
N GLU A 148 25.78 -0.38 -4.85
CA GLU A 148 24.82 -0.11 -5.93
C GLU A 148 23.38 -0.58 -5.59
N MET A 149 23.08 -0.88 -4.32
CA MET A 149 21.71 -1.22 -3.87
C MET A 149 20.75 -0.03 -3.87
N GLU A 150 21.22 1.17 -4.19
CA GLU A 150 20.36 2.24 -4.69
C GLU A 150 20.28 2.17 -6.22
N MET A 151 19.87 1.01 -6.77
CA MET A 151 19.21 1.07 -8.07
C MET A 151 18.07 2.08 -7.91
N LEU A 152 18.03 3.12 -8.76
CA LEU A 152 16.98 4.12 -8.78
C LEU A 152 15.60 3.47 -8.57
N LYS A 153 15.12 3.47 -7.32
CA LYS A 153 13.77 3.03 -6.92
C LYS A 153 12.72 3.99 -7.48
N SER A 154 13.15 5.13 -8.01
CA SER A 154 12.28 6.10 -8.64
C SER A 154 11.61 5.50 -9.88
N GLY A 155 10.29 5.33 -9.79
CA GLY A 155 9.44 4.89 -10.89
C GLY A 155 9.18 3.37 -10.95
N ALA A 156 9.70 2.57 -10.02
CA ALA A 156 9.33 1.17 -9.91
C ALA A 156 7.94 1.02 -9.24
N TYR A 157 7.17 0.02 -9.65
CA TYR A 157 5.97 -0.36 -8.92
C TYR A 157 6.38 -1.22 -7.73
N GLU A 158 6.24 -0.65 -6.54
CA GLU A 158 6.51 -1.33 -5.28
C GLU A 158 5.36 -2.29 -4.95
N LEU A 159 5.70 -3.58 -4.88
CA LEU A 159 4.83 -4.64 -4.39
C LEU A 159 5.40 -5.22 -3.10
N PHE A 160 4.52 -5.57 -2.19
CA PHE A 160 4.83 -6.20 -0.92
C PHE A 160 4.54 -7.69 -1.02
N MET A 161 5.52 -8.50 -0.64
CA MET A 161 5.36 -9.95 -0.53
C MET A 161 4.45 -10.27 0.67
N PRO A 162 3.39 -11.07 0.47
CA PRO A 162 2.51 -11.49 1.56
C PRO A 162 3.24 -12.42 2.54
N LEU A 163 2.65 -12.58 3.72
CA LEU A 163 3.07 -13.62 4.66
C LEU A 163 2.82 -15.01 4.08
N TRP A 164 3.73 -15.94 4.33
CA TRP A 164 3.49 -17.34 3.98
C TRP A 164 2.43 -17.92 4.91
N SER A 165 1.51 -18.69 4.34
CA SER A 165 0.65 -19.57 5.14
C SER A 165 1.47 -20.72 5.73
N LEU A 166 0.92 -21.36 6.77
CA LEU A 166 1.54 -22.55 7.34
C LEU A 166 1.69 -23.66 6.29
N GLU A 167 0.68 -23.87 5.45
CA GLU A 167 0.69 -24.88 4.39
C GLU A 167 1.85 -24.65 3.41
N GLU A 168 2.01 -23.42 2.91
CA GLU A 168 3.11 -23.09 1.98
C GLU A 168 4.49 -23.26 2.63
N LEU A 169 4.63 -22.93 3.93
CA LEU A 169 5.89 -23.16 4.65
C LEU A 169 6.20 -24.64 4.85
N LEU A 170 5.18 -25.46 5.13
CA LEU A 170 5.35 -26.90 5.28
C LEU A 170 5.69 -27.59 3.95
N ASP A 171 5.08 -27.15 2.84
CA ASP A 171 5.43 -27.62 1.50
C ASP A 171 6.87 -27.21 1.13
N CYS A 172 7.24 -25.95 1.34
CA CYS A 172 8.61 -25.47 1.15
C CYS A 172 9.61 -26.26 2.01
N ARG A 173 9.25 -26.56 3.27
CA ARG A 173 10.05 -27.39 4.17
C ARG A 173 10.20 -28.81 3.62
N ALA A 174 9.14 -29.45 3.14
CA ALA A 174 9.22 -30.79 2.57
C ALA A 174 10.13 -30.86 1.32
N LYS A 175 10.13 -29.81 0.50
CA LYS A 175 10.93 -29.73 -0.73
C LYS A 175 12.39 -29.34 -0.48
N VAL A 176 12.64 -28.40 0.44
CA VAL A 176 13.95 -27.73 0.59
C VAL A 176 14.64 -28.03 1.92
N TYR A 177 13.89 -28.27 2.99
CA TYR A 177 14.41 -28.38 4.37
C TYR A 177 14.07 -29.70 5.07
N CYS A 178 13.66 -30.73 4.32
CA CYS A 178 13.07 -31.94 4.91
C CYS A 178 14.00 -32.68 5.87
N GLY A 179 15.31 -32.62 5.60
CA GLY A 179 16.36 -33.21 6.43
C GLY A 179 17.01 -32.28 7.45
N SER A 180 16.69 -30.98 7.46
CA SER A 180 17.33 -30.00 8.36
C SER A 180 16.36 -29.34 9.35
N VAL A 181 15.05 -29.34 9.06
CA VAL A 181 14.03 -28.78 9.95
C VAL A 181 12.92 -29.80 10.16
N ALA A 182 12.70 -30.18 11.42
CA ALA A 182 11.60 -31.04 11.82
C ALA A 182 10.26 -30.30 11.65
N GLU A 183 9.23 -31.02 11.17
CA GLU A 183 7.91 -30.44 10.89
C GLU A 183 7.28 -29.80 12.13
N GLY A 184 7.27 -30.50 13.26
CA GLY A 184 6.72 -29.98 14.52
C GLY A 184 7.44 -28.71 15.01
N LEU A 185 8.76 -28.61 14.79
CA LEU A 185 9.51 -27.41 15.12
C LEU A 185 9.08 -26.22 14.24
N ALA A 186 8.88 -26.45 12.95
CA ALA A 186 8.40 -25.42 12.03
C ALA A 186 7.00 -24.92 12.41
N VAL A 187 6.09 -25.82 12.82
CA VAL A 187 4.76 -25.45 13.33
C VAL A 187 4.87 -24.56 14.57
N CYS A 188 5.67 -24.97 15.57
CA CYS A 188 5.85 -24.16 16.78
C CYS A 188 6.45 -22.78 16.48
N LEU A 189 7.43 -22.70 15.57
CA LEU A 189 8.04 -21.42 15.19
C LEU A 189 7.05 -20.53 14.43
N TYR A 190 6.17 -21.10 13.60
CA TYR A 190 5.10 -20.36 12.92
C TYR A 190 4.11 -19.74 13.91
N GLU A 191 3.74 -20.46 14.97
CA GLU A 191 2.84 -19.93 16.01
C GLU A 191 3.40 -18.68 16.71
N HIS A 192 4.72 -18.49 16.72
CA HIS A 192 5.39 -17.37 17.37
C HIS A 192 5.79 -16.26 16.37
N TYR A 193 6.46 -16.64 15.27
CA TYR A 193 7.01 -15.72 14.26
C TYR A 193 6.10 -15.54 13.04
N GLY A 194 4.92 -16.15 13.01
CA GLY A 194 4.01 -16.10 11.87
C GLY A 194 4.64 -16.62 10.57
N GLY A 195 4.15 -16.09 9.45
CA GLY A 195 4.52 -16.51 8.09
C GLY A 195 5.89 -16.07 7.59
N VAL A 196 6.89 -15.89 8.46
CA VAL A 196 8.23 -15.39 8.08
C VAL A 196 9.22 -16.54 7.90
N ALA A 197 9.45 -16.93 6.63
CA ALA A 197 10.25 -18.10 6.26
C ALA A 197 11.67 -18.14 6.88
N ARG A 198 12.34 -16.99 7.06
CA ARG A 198 13.65 -16.95 7.72
C ARG A 198 13.59 -17.52 9.13
N TYR A 199 12.62 -17.14 9.93
CA TYR A 199 12.56 -17.56 11.33
C TYR A 199 11.96 -18.96 11.49
N VAL A 200 11.06 -19.35 10.59
CA VAL A 200 10.43 -20.68 10.62
C VAL A 200 11.30 -21.78 10.02
N LEU A 201 12.09 -21.48 8.97
CA LEU A 201 12.85 -22.48 8.21
C LEU A 201 14.34 -22.15 8.13
N GLY A 202 14.69 -20.91 7.79
CA GLY A 202 16.08 -20.52 7.53
C GLY A 202 16.99 -20.64 8.75
N VAL A 203 16.63 -19.99 9.86
CA VAL A 203 17.38 -20.02 11.13
C VAL A 203 17.46 -21.44 11.71
N PRO A 204 16.36 -22.21 11.85
CA PRO A 204 16.47 -23.57 12.38
C PRO A 204 17.28 -24.49 11.48
N SER A 205 17.29 -24.30 10.16
CA SER A 205 18.06 -25.17 9.24
C SER A 205 19.58 -25.12 9.42
N ILE A 206 20.09 -24.04 10.01
CA ILE A 206 21.52 -23.84 10.32
C ILE A 206 21.80 -23.93 11.83
N ALA A 207 20.75 -24.05 12.64
CA ALA A 207 20.89 -24.23 14.06
C ALA A 207 21.48 -25.63 14.31
N LYS A 208 22.36 -25.73 15.31
CA LYS A 208 22.94 -27.03 15.68
C LYS A 208 21.82 -27.96 16.16
N ASP A 209 21.97 -29.27 15.98
CA ASP A 209 20.95 -30.30 16.28
C ASP A 209 20.38 -30.27 17.72
N TRP A 210 20.98 -29.52 18.63
CA TRP A 210 20.57 -29.35 20.03
C TRP A 210 19.94 -28.00 20.36
N ALA A 211 19.79 -27.09 19.38
CA ALA A 211 19.12 -25.82 19.60
C ALA A 211 17.65 -26.09 19.96
N GLN A 212 17.25 -25.67 21.15
CA GLN A 212 15.88 -25.85 21.64
C GLN A 212 15.01 -24.71 21.13
N LEU A 213 13.68 -24.90 21.19
CA LEU A 213 12.72 -23.86 20.79
C LEU A 213 13.01 -22.53 21.49
N ASP A 214 13.35 -22.56 22.78
CA ASP A 214 13.68 -21.36 23.57
C ASP A 214 14.90 -20.58 23.01
N ASP A 215 15.91 -21.28 22.49
CA ASP A 215 17.08 -20.64 21.87
C ASP A 215 16.69 -19.89 20.61
N LEU A 216 15.78 -20.47 19.81
CA LEU A 216 15.27 -19.90 18.58
C LEU A 216 14.29 -18.75 18.85
N LEU A 217 13.56 -18.78 19.97
CA LEU A 217 12.64 -17.72 20.40
C LEU A 217 13.35 -16.56 21.12
N GLN A 218 14.57 -16.76 21.61
CA GLN A 218 15.32 -15.74 22.36
C GLN A 218 15.39 -14.38 21.64
N HIS A 219 15.48 -14.41 20.31
CA HIS A 219 15.50 -13.23 19.45
C HIS A 219 14.17 -12.47 19.39
N LEU A 220 13.04 -13.17 19.46
CA LEU A 220 11.70 -12.60 19.59
C LEU A 220 11.46 -12.07 21.00
N THR A 221 11.85 -12.84 22.02
CA THR A 221 11.71 -12.45 23.43
C THR A 221 12.46 -11.15 23.73
N ARG A 222 13.68 -10.97 23.19
CA ARG A 222 14.42 -9.70 23.29
C ARG A 222 13.72 -8.55 22.57
N ALA A 223 13.09 -8.81 21.42
CA ALA A 223 12.37 -7.78 20.67
C ALA A 223 11.11 -7.32 21.40
N LEU A 224 10.53 -8.19 22.22
CA LEU A 224 9.40 -7.92 23.11
C LEU A 224 9.79 -7.09 24.36
N ASP A 225 11.03 -6.66 24.52
CA ASP A 225 11.42 -5.77 25.62
C ASP A 225 10.86 -4.34 25.45
N ALA A 226 10.29 -3.79 26.53
CA ALA A 226 9.44 -2.61 26.47
C ALA A 226 10.13 -1.33 25.94
N ARG A 227 11.45 -1.22 26.14
CA ARG A 227 12.26 -0.14 25.53
C ARG A 227 12.28 -0.24 24.00
N SER A 228 12.23 -1.45 23.45
CA SER A 228 12.18 -1.71 22.00
C SER A 228 10.79 -1.45 21.43
N ILE A 229 9.74 -1.82 22.18
CA ILE A 229 8.34 -1.60 21.79
C ILE A 229 8.01 -0.11 21.76
N ALA A 230 8.38 0.68 22.80
CA ALA A 230 8.15 2.12 22.82
C ALA A 230 8.87 2.87 21.67
N GLN A 231 10.07 2.43 21.30
CA GLN A 231 10.80 2.94 20.13
C GLN A 231 10.15 2.52 18.81
N ALA A 232 9.56 1.31 18.75
CA ALA A 232 8.78 0.85 17.60
C ALA A 232 7.52 1.70 17.39
N TRP A 233 6.75 1.97 18.45
CA TRP A 233 5.53 2.79 18.39
C TRP A 233 5.79 4.24 17.94
N SER A 234 6.93 4.83 18.30
CA SER A 234 7.29 6.17 17.82
C SER A 234 7.61 6.20 16.32
N GLY A 235 7.94 5.05 15.71
CA GLY A 235 8.22 4.90 14.27
C GLY A 235 7.00 4.51 13.43
N ILE A 236 5.98 3.88 14.03
CA ILE A 236 4.75 3.44 13.33
C ILE A 236 4.00 4.61 12.67
N GLY A 237 4.13 5.84 13.20
CA GLY A 237 3.55 7.04 12.60
C GLY A 237 4.24 7.53 11.32
N ALA A 238 5.44 7.04 11.00
CA ALA A 238 6.23 7.49 9.85
C ALA A 238 6.18 6.54 8.64
N LEU A 239 5.57 5.35 8.75
CA LEU A 239 5.64 4.27 7.74
C LEU A 239 7.07 3.87 7.33
N GLU A 240 8.09 4.37 8.03
CA GLU A 240 9.47 3.94 7.88
C GLU A 240 9.72 2.70 8.73
N LEU A 241 10.37 1.69 8.14
CA LEU A 241 10.79 0.46 8.81
C LEU A 241 11.67 0.84 10.02
N GLY A 242 11.08 0.81 11.21
CA GLY A 242 11.77 1.05 12.48
C GLY A 242 12.88 0.02 12.77
N PRO A 243 13.48 0.06 13.97
CA PRO A 243 14.58 -0.83 14.37
C PRO A 243 14.30 -2.30 14.07
N GLU A 244 15.34 -3.11 13.82
CA GLU A 244 15.23 -4.56 13.47
C GLU A 244 14.35 -5.36 14.46
N ALA A 245 14.24 -4.90 15.71
CA ALA A 245 13.38 -5.49 16.73
C ALA A 245 11.86 -5.24 16.48
N CYS A 246 11.47 -4.09 15.91
CA CYS A 246 10.09 -3.82 15.49
C CYS A 246 9.63 -4.80 14.41
N GLN A 247 10.54 -5.14 13.48
CA GLN A 247 10.26 -5.98 12.30
C GLN A 247 10.05 -7.47 12.63
N ARG A 248 10.36 -7.89 13.86
CA ARG A 248 10.12 -9.26 14.36
C ARG A 248 8.81 -9.39 15.14
N VAL A 249 8.24 -8.24 15.53
CA VAL A 249 7.04 -8.13 16.36
C VAL A 249 5.85 -7.67 15.52
N LEU A 250 6.10 -6.89 14.47
CA LEU A 250 5.12 -6.41 13.52
C LEU A 250 5.49 -6.84 12.11
N HIS A 251 4.50 -7.33 11.37
CA HIS A 251 4.63 -7.72 9.97
C HIS A 251 3.81 -6.81 9.06
N ILE A 252 4.29 -6.71 7.83
CA ILE A 252 3.55 -6.03 6.76
C ILE A 252 2.40 -6.93 6.29
N VAL A 253 1.18 -6.43 6.37
CA VAL A 253 -0.01 -7.06 5.80
C VAL A 253 -0.32 -6.42 4.45
N THR A 254 -0.56 -7.24 3.45
CA THR A 254 -0.80 -6.83 2.07
C THR A 254 -2.26 -6.96 1.68
N LYS A 255 -2.72 -6.11 0.77
CA LYS A 255 -3.99 -6.29 0.05
C LYS A 255 -3.81 -7.35 -1.05
N ASP A 256 -4.91 -7.85 -1.61
CA ASP A 256 -4.91 -8.82 -2.73
C ASP A 256 -4.13 -8.34 -3.97
N ASN A 257 -3.95 -7.03 -4.11
CA ASN A 257 -3.14 -6.44 -5.18
C ASN A 257 -1.66 -6.23 -4.80
N PHE A 258 -1.20 -6.89 -3.74
CA PHE A 258 0.18 -6.84 -3.23
C PHE A 258 0.65 -5.43 -2.83
N LYS A 259 -0.29 -4.52 -2.51
CA LYS A 259 0.04 -3.23 -1.90
C LYS A 259 0.02 -3.32 -0.39
N LEU A 260 0.82 -2.49 0.27
CA LEU A 260 0.78 -2.32 1.72
C LEU A 260 -0.66 -1.98 2.18
N SER A 261 -1.17 -2.73 3.14
CA SER A 261 -2.44 -2.46 3.79
C SER A 261 -2.23 -1.79 5.14
N HIS A 262 -1.53 -2.46 6.05
CA HIS A 262 -1.29 -2.06 7.43
C HIS A 262 -0.16 -2.92 8.02
N LEU A 263 0.26 -2.60 9.25
CA LEU A 263 1.13 -3.45 10.05
C LEU A 263 0.26 -4.20 11.06
N ASP A 264 0.57 -5.48 11.30
CA ASP A 264 -0.11 -6.31 12.28
C ASP A 264 0.91 -7.10 13.12
N PHE A 265 0.50 -7.61 14.27
CA PHE A 265 1.38 -8.43 15.12
C PHE A 265 1.88 -9.67 14.37
N ALA A 266 3.10 -10.07 14.70
CA ALA A 266 3.74 -11.21 14.06
C ALA A 266 2.94 -12.51 14.22
N SER A 267 2.24 -12.64 15.35
CA SER A 267 1.34 -13.74 15.68
C SER A 267 0.38 -13.33 16.81
N PRO A 268 -0.71 -14.08 17.04
CA PRO A 268 -1.55 -13.92 18.23
C PRO A 268 -0.74 -14.03 19.54
N TRP A 269 0.23 -14.95 19.58
CA TRP A 269 1.11 -15.10 20.74
C TRP A 269 1.91 -13.83 21.04
N VAL A 270 2.42 -13.17 20.00
CA VAL A 270 3.12 -11.89 20.13
C VAL A 270 2.19 -10.79 20.62
N ALA A 271 0.95 -10.73 20.11
CA ALA A 271 -0.06 -9.79 20.59
C ALA A 271 -0.34 -9.99 22.09
N ASP A 272 -0.59 -11.22 22.51
CA ASP A 272 -0.83 -11.60 23.91
C ASP A 272 0.37 -11.27 24.81
N ALA A 273 1.58 -11.57 24.34
CA ALA A 273 2.80 -11.28 25.10
C ALA A 273 3.02 -9.77 25.33
N ILE A 274 2.69 -8.94 24.34
CA ILE A 274 2.76 -7.48 24.46
C ILE A 274 1.68 -6.97 25.40
N VAL A 275 0.45 -7.45 25.27
CA VAL A 275 -0.65 -7.09 26.16
C VAL A 275 -0.33 -7.46 27.60
N ALA A 276 0.15 -8.69 27.85
CA ALA A 276 0.56 -9.14 29.17
C ALA A 276 1.69 -8.28 29.76
N LYS A 277 2.64 -7.85 28.94
CA LYS A 277 3.75 -7.00 29.38
C LYS A 277 3.30 -5.56 29.65
N ALA A 278 2.47 -5.00 28.79
CA ALA A 278 1.84 -3.70 29.00
C ALA A 278 1.01 -3.70 30.27
N MET A 279 0.26 -4.77 30.56
CA MET A 279 -0.48 -4.95 31.81
C MET A 279 0.43 -4.95 33.05
N VAL A 280 1.61 -5.59 32.98
CA VAL A 280 2.59 -5.59 34.09
C VAL A 280 3.24 -4.22 34.27
N GLU A 281 3.56 -3.52 33.18
CA GLU A 281 4.12 -2.16 33.23
C GLU A 281 3.09 -1.12 33.65
N ASP A 282 1.86 -1.21 33.19
CA ASP A 282 0.73 -0.40 33.65
C ASP A 282 0.47 -0.66 35.13
N ARG A 283 0.53 -1.91 35.59
CA ARG A 283 0.46 -2.24 37.02
C ARG A 283 1.57 -1.58 37.85
N ASN A 284 2.75 -1.37 37.25
CA ASN A 284 3.86 -0.65 37.87
C ASN A 284 3.78 0.89 37.70
N ARG A 285 3.03 1.38 36.70
CA ARG A 285 2.77 2.81 36.41
C ARG A 285 1.48 3.33 37.05
N LEU A 286 0.63 2.47 37.59
CA LEU A 286 -0.52 2.83 38.41
C LEU A 286 -0.03 3.53 39.69
N ALA A 287 0.22 4.83 39.59
CA ALA A 287 0.35 5.69 40.74
C ALA A 287 -0.99 5.68 41.50
N SER A 288 -0.94 5.30 42.76
CA SER A 288 -2.06 5.42 43.68
C SER A 288 -2.42 6.91 43.84
N LEU A 289 -3.60 7.32 43.36
CA LEU A 289 -4.18 8.65 43.55
C LEU A 289 -4.16 9.19 45.01
N ASP A 290 -3.37 10.24 45.25
CA ASP A 290 -3.70 11.32 46.19
C ASP A 290 -4.15 12.56 45.39
N VAL A 291 -5.37 13.03 45.66
CA VAL A 291 -6.03 14.16 44.97
C VAL A 291 -5.25 15.46 45.17
N ALA A 292 -4.54 15.59 46.29
CA ALA A 292 -3.71 16.76 46.57
C ALA A 292 -2.55 16.92 45.58
N GLU A 293 -1.94 15.80 45.15
CA GLU A 293 -0.78 15.80 44.26
C GLU A 293 -1.15 16.15 42.80
N ILE A 294 -2.33 15.73 42.33
CA ILE A 294 -2.81 16.01 40.97
C ILE A 294 -3.14 17.48 40.75
N SER A 295 -3.85 18.12 41.69
CA SER A 295 -4.23 19.53 41.52
C SER A 295 -3.01 20.44 41.47
N ALA A 296 -1.92 20.05 42.14
CA ALA A 296 -0.64 20.76 42.13
C ALA A 296 0.15 20.50 40.82
N ALA A 297 0.32 19.23 40.42
CA ALA A 297 1.16 18.85 39.28
C ALA A 297 0.54 19.20 37.92
N GLY A 298 -0.79 19.17 37.80
CA GLY A 298 -1.49 19.29 36.51
C GLY A 298 -1.37 18.00 35.70
N PHE A 299 -2.51 17.48 35.25
CA PHE A 299 -2.63 16.19 34.57
C PHE A 299 -1.55 16.00 33.50
N PRO A 300 -0.56 15.10 33.71
CA PRO A 300 0.42 14.78 32.70
C PRO A 300 -0.23 14.00 31.56
N GLU A 301 0.23 14.26 30.33
CA GLU A 301 -0.28 13.61 29.12
C GLU A 301 0.08 12.13 29.12
N ASP A 302 -0.83 11.30 28.62
CA ASP A 302 -0.67 9.85 28.45
C ASP A 302 -0.40 9.07 29.75
N VAL A 303 -0.75 9.64 30.91
CA VAL A 303 -0.71 8.95 32.20
C VAL A 303 -2.13 8.60 32.64
N TYR A 304 -2.36 7.30 32.87
CA TYR A 304 -3.63 6.77 33.33
C TYR A 304 -3.69 6.75 34.86
N PHE A 305 -4.72 7.35 35.44
CA PHE A 305 -4.89 7.44 36.88
C PHE A 305 -6.14 6.68 37.34
N LYS A 306 -6.03 5.99 38.49
CA LYS A 306 -7.13 5.23 39.11
C LYS A 306 -7.32 5.60 40.59
N PRO A 307 -8.56 5.81 41.09
CA PRO A 307 -8.81 6.19 42.48
C PRO A 307 -8.30 5.13 43.45
N VAL A 308 -7.56 5.56 44.48
CA VAL A 308 -7.09 4.67 45.56
C VAL A 308 -8.24 4.23 46.45
N HIS A 309 -9.23 5.11 46.63
CA HIS A 309 -10.42 4.81 47.40
C HIS A 309 -11.66 5.14 46.58
N ALA A 310 -12.52 4.13 46.38
CA ALA A 310 -13.76 4.24 45.61
C ALA A 310 -14.75 5.30 46.16
N ASN A 311 -14.62 5.68 47.43
CA ASN A 311 -15.55 6.60 48.10
C ASN A 311 -15.35 8.09 47.76
N TYR A 312 -14.21 8.47 47.16
CA TYR A 312 -13.97 9.88 46.79
C TYR A 312 -14.52 10.25 45.40
N PHE A 313 -14.72 9.27 44.52
CA PHE A 313 -15.16 9.48 43.14
C PHE A 313 -16.22 8.47 42.70
N PRO A 314 -17.48 8.60 43.15
CA PRO A 314 -18.55 7.65 42.78
C PRO A 314 -18.94 7.71 41.29
N THR A 315 -18.48 8.73 40.57
CA THR A 315 -18.87 9.03 39.18
C THR A 315 -17.84 8.53 38.16
N VAL A 316 -16.61 8.22 38.56
CA VAL A 316 -15.49 7.94 37.64
C VAL A 316 -14.53 6.92 38.26
N ASP A 317 -14.19 5.89 37.49
CA ASP A 317 -13.27 4.81 37.87
C ASP A 317 -11.83 5.09 37.45
N SER A 318 -11.62 5.99 36.48
CA SER A 318 -10.28 6.40 36.06
C SER A 318 -10.29 7.66 35.18
N LEU A 319 -9.12 8.26 35.02
CA LEU A 319 -8.93 9.46 34.20
C LEU A 319 -7.62 9.39 33.39
N LEU A 320 -7.65 10.01 32.22
CA LEU A 320 -6.54 10.10 31.27
C LEU A 320 -6.58 11.47 30.58
N ARG A 321 -5.44 12.14 30.46
CA ARG A 321 -5.32 13.33 29.63
C ARG A 321 -4.71 12.97 28.27
N VAL A 322 -5.38 13.39 27.20
CA VAL A 322 -4.87 13.30 25.83
C VAL A 322 -4.92 14.70 25.20
N GLY A 323 -3.76 15.31 24.95
CA GLY A 323 -3.66 16.69 24.48
C GLY A 323 -4.36 17.70 25.39
N LYS A 324 -5.41 18.35 24.86
CA LYS A 324 -6.26 19.31 25.58
C LYS A 324 -7.53 18.71 26.17
N THR A 325 -7.71 17.39 26.05
CA THR A 325 -8.91 16.70 26.52
C THR A 325 -8.60 15.92 27.79
N LEU A 326 -9.43 16.09 28.81
CA LEU A 326 -9.46 15.23 29.98
C LEU A 326 -10.58 14.19 29.78
N CYS A 327 -10.17 12.94 29.62
CA CYS A 327 -11.05 11.78 29.48
C CYS A 327 -11.27 11.13 30.84
N LEU A 328 -12.52 11.04 31.25
CA LEU A 328 -12.95 10.35 32.46
C LEU A 328 -13.69 9.07 32.05
N PHE A 329 -13.41 7.97 32.72
CA PHE A 329 -14.04 6.68 32.41
C PHE A 329 -14.82 6.18 33.61
N GLN A 330 -16.05 5.75 33.37
CA GLN A 330 -16.83 4.96 34.30
C GLN A 330 -17.01 3.56 33.70
N VAL A 331 -16.48 2.56 34.41
CA VAL A 331 -16.47 1.14 34.07
C VAL A 331 -17.49 0.41 34.97
N ALA A 332 -18.03 -0.72 34.53
CA ALA A 332 -19.02 -1.51 35.29
C ALA A 332 -20.35 -0.78 35.57
N VAL A 333 -20.94 -0.19 34.53
CA VAL A 333 -22.32 0.29 34.59
C VAL A 333 -23.31 -0.86 34.42
N GLY A 334 -24.35 -0.89 35.26
CA GLY A 334 -25.50 -1.79 35.06
C GLY A 334 -26.27 -1.44 33.77
N SER A 335 -27.44 -2.06 33.54
CA SER A 335 -28.24 -1.82 32.33
C SER A 335 -28.73 -0.36 32.14
N SER A 336 -28.59 0.50 33.16
CA SER A 336 -28.85 1.93 33.04
C SER A 336 -28.00 2.72 34.05
N LYS A 337 -27.71 3.99 33.74
CA LYS A 337 -27.01 4.91 34.64
C LYS A 337 -27.63 6.31 34.59
N THR A 338 -27.80 6.91 35.76
CA THR A 338 -28.20 8.31 35.88
C THR A 338 -26.98 9.21 35.92
N VAL A 339 -26.94 10.22 35.05
CA VAL A 339 -25.89 11.26 35.04
C VAL A 339 -26.31 12.39 35.98
N SER A 340 -25.61 12.55 37.09
CA SER A 340 -25.85 13.64 38.05
C SER A 340 -24.96 14.84 37.72
N VAL A 341 -25.58 15.95 37.34
CA VAL A 341 -24.88 17.19 36.96
C VAL A 341 -24.15 17.79 38.16
N SER A 342 -24.74 17.72 39.35
CA SER A 342 -24.12 18.20 40.60
C SER A 342 -22.89 17.36 40.96
N ALA A 343 -22.98 16.03 40.85
CA ALA A 343 -21.86 15.14 41.16
C ALA A 343 -20.67 15.35 40.19
N LEU A 344 -20.93 15.61 38.90
CA LEU A 344 -19.89 15.96 37.94
C LEU A 344 -19.27 17.32 38.24
N THR A 345 -20.08 18.31 38.62
CA THR A 345 -19.57 19.64 38.98
C THR A 345 -18.66 19.58 40.20
N ASP A 346 -19.04 18.83 41.23
CA ASP A 346 -18.24 18.68 42.45
C ASP A 346 -16.95 17.89 42.18
N LEU A 347 -17.01 16.86 41.32
CA LEU A 347 -15.85 16.16 40.80
C LEU A 347 -14.84 17.13 40.17
N TYR A 348 -15.26 17.96 39.21
CA TYR A 348 -14.34 18.89 38.54
C TYR A 348 -13.77 19.95 39.47
N LYS A 349 -14.57 20.44 40.44
CA LYS A 349 -14.06 21.34 41.48
C LYS A 349 -12.97 20.68 42.33
N SER A 350 -13.15 19.41 42.69
CA SER A 350 -12.15 18.66 43.48
C SER A 350 -10.86 18.37 42.69
N LEU A 351 -10.97 18.26 41.36
CA LEU A 351 -9.83 18.08 40.45
C LEU A 351 -9.02 19.38 40.24
N GLY A 352 -9.61 20.54 40.54
CA GLY A 352 -8.93 21.84 40.63
C GLY A 352 -8.98 22.69 39.36
N ALA A 353 -8.47 23.93 39.47
CA ALA A 353 -8.63 24.99 38.46
C ALA A 353 -8.03 24.69 37.08
N LYS A 354 -7.07 23.77 36.97
CA LYS A 354 -6.47 23.37 35.67
C LYS A 354 -7.46 22.64 34.75
N VAL A 355 -8.59 22.18 35.28
CA VAL A 355 -9.68 21.56 34.50
C VAL A 355 -10.41 22.58 33.64
N ASP A 356 -10.44 23.85 34.03
CA ASP A 356 -11.18 24.90 33.33
C ASP A 356 -10.66 25.15 31.89
N GLU A 357 -9.36 24.91 31.69
CA GLU A 357 -8.61 25.06 30.44
C GLU A 357 -8.72 23.83 29.50
N LEU A 358 -9.35 22.74 29.96
CA LEU A 358 -9.42 21.47 29.24
C LEU A 358 -10.83 21.23 28.67
N ASP A 359 -10.87 20.46 27.58
CA ASP A 359 -12.08 19.84 27.06
C ASP A 359 -12.43 18.62 27.91
N LEU A 360 -13.70 18.46 28.29
CA LEU A 360 -14.12 17.43 29.25
C LEU A 360 -14.92 16.34 28.53
N CYS A 361 -14.46 15.10 28.63
CA CYS A 361 -15.14 13.94 28.04
C CYS A 361 -15.36 12.86 29.10
N LEU A 362 -16.61 12.44 29.27
CA LEU A 362 -16.98 11.32 30.14
C LEU A 362 -17.41 10.13 29.29
N TYR A 363 -16.73 9.00 29.48
CA TYR A 363 -17.00 7.75 28.79
C TYR A 363 -17.64 6.74 29.75
N TYR A 364 -18.80 6.24 29.37
CA TYR A 364 -19.41 5.06 29.97
C TYR A 364 -18.99 3.83 29.19
N VAL A 365 -18.14 3.00 29.79
CA VAL A 365 -17.66 1.76 29.17
C VAL A 365 -18.62 0.64 29.55
N VAL A 366 -19.36 0.15 28.56
CA VAL A 366 -20.47 -0.80 28.71
C VAL A 366 -20.09 -2.14 28.11
N HIS A 367 -20.36 -3.24 28.82
CA HIS A 367 -20.13 -4.59 28.32
C HIS A 367 -20.94 -4.86 27.02
N PRO A 368 -20.39 -5.59 26.01
CA PRO A 368 -21.08 -5.79 24.74
C PRO A 368 -22.50 -6.31 24.90
N ASP A 369 -22.72 -7.24 25.84
CA ASP A 369 -24.01 -7.90 26.10
C ASP A 369 -25.13 -6.96 26.53
N ILE A 370 -24.79 -5.81 27.13
CA ILE A 370 -25.78 -4.82 27.60
C ILE A 370 -25.71 -3.50 26.84
N PHE A 371 -24.75 -3.33 25.92
CA PHE A 371 -24.55 -2.09 25.16
C PHE A 371 -25.80 -1.68 24.37
N GLU A 372 -26.40 -2.61 23.62
CA GLU A 372 -27.59 -2.35 22.80
C GLU A 372 -28.82 -1.93 23.63
N GLY A 373 -28.88 -2.34 24.90
CA GLY A 373 -29.98 -2.03 25.82
C GLY A 373 -29.68 -0.93 26.84
N PHE A 374 -28.47 -0.38 26.83
CA PHE A 374 -28.00 0.55 27.85
C PHE A 374 -28.64 1.93 27.70
N GLN A 375 -29.16 2.47 28.80
CA GLN A 375 -29.80 3.80 28.82
C GLN A 375 -29.10 4.75 29.79
N LEU A 376 -28.68 5.90 29.25
CA LEU A 376 -28.32 7.06 30.04
C LEU A 376 -29.57 7.86 30.38
N ARG A 377 -29.77 8.13 31.67
CA ARG A 377 -30.87 8.96 32.17
C ARG A 377 -30.31 10.25 32.75
N ALA A 378 -30.94 11.37 32.44
CA ALA A 378 -30.67 12.61 33.17
C ALA A 378 -31.35 12.54 34.54
N ASP A 379 -30.70 13.08 35.56
CA ASP A 379 -31.33 13.27 36.87
C ASP A 379 -32.50 14.26 36.74
N THR A 380 -33.71 13.83 37.13
CA THR A 380 -34.99 14.53 36.94
C THR A 380 -35.06 15.94 37.55
N GLY A 381 -34.08 16.34 38.37
CA GLY A 381 -33.98 17.67 38.98
C GLY A 381 -32.97 18.63 38.34
N SER A 382 -32.22 18.23 37.31
CA SER A 382 -31.12 19.06 36.77
C SER A 382 -31.00 18.95 35.24
N SER A 383 -31.18 20.07 34.56
CA SER A 383 -30.91 20.19 33.12
C SER A 383 -29.42 20.41 32.90
N LEU A 384 -28.82 19.70 31.94
CA LEU A 384 -27.43 19.93 31.49
C LEU A 384 -27.24 21.34 30.87
N LEU A 385 -28.32 22.08 30.65
CA LEU A 385 -28.33 23.46 30.17
C LEU A 385 -28.48 24.49 31.30
N ASP A 386 -28.46 24.07 32.57
CA ASP A 386 -28.51 25.00 33.70
C ASP A 386 -27.20 25.82 33.77
N GLN A 387 -27.31 27.13 33.52
CA GLN A 387 -26.19 28.08 33.53
C GLN A 387 -25.50 28.19 34.90
N ARG A 388 -26.07 27.61 35.96
CA ARG A 388 -25.46 27.53 37.30
C ARG A 388 -24.37 26.46 37.43
N GLN A 389 -24.21 25.55 36.46
CA GLN A 389 -23.24 24.43 36.51
C GLN A 389 -22.40 24.32 35.22
N PRO A 390 -21.50 25.29 34.94
CA PRO A 390 -20.86 25.45 33.64
C PRO A 390 -19.88 24.33 33.24
N LEU A 391 -19.26 23.64 34.21
CA LEU A 391 -18.30 22.56 33.93
C LEU A 391 -18.98 21.26 33.49
N ALA A 392 -20.08 20.88 34.17
CA ALA A 392 -20.88 19.75 33.76
C ALA A 392 -21.57 20.01 32.40
N ALA A 393 -22.03 21.23 32.14
CA ALA A 393 -22.62 21.62 30.86
C ALA A 393 -21.63 21.54 29.67
N ARG A 394 -20.33 21.72 29.92
CA ARG A 394 -19.25 21.57 28.92
C ARG A 394 -18.81 20.13 28.68
N THR A 395 -19.25 19.19 29.52
CA THR A 395 -18.81 17.79 29.43
C THR A 395 -19.52 17.07 28.29
N ARG A 396 -18.75 16.53 27.35
CA ARG A 396 -19.27 15.62 26.32
C ARG A 396 -19.36 14.22 26.89
N VAL A 397 -20.52 13.60 26.74
CA VAL A 397 -20.78 12.25 27.28
C VAL A 397 -20.84 11.26 26.14
N TYR A 398 -20.11 10.16 26.28
CA TYR A 398 -20.04 9.10 25.29
C TYR A 398 -20.35 7.74 25.94
N ILE A 399 -20.94 6.85 25.16
CA ILE A 399 -21.14 5.44 25.52
C ILE A 399 -20.22 4.64 24.63
N LEU A 400 -19.34 3.85 25.24
CA LEU A 400 -18.31 3.07 24.55
C LEU A 400 -18.58 1.59 24.79
N LYS A 401 -18.67 0.82 23.70
CA LYS A 401 -18.83 -0.63 23.75
C LYS A 401 -17.47 -1.23 24.12
N GLY A 402 -17.35 -1.79 25.32
CA GLY A 402 -16.20 -2.61 25.68
C GLY A 402 -16.21 -3.86 24.80
N ASP A 403 -15.05 -4.38 24.42
CA ASP A 403 -14.95 -5.62 23.64
C ASP A 403 -14.70 -6.80 24.60
N ALA A 404 -15.48 -7.88 24.49
CA ALA A 404 -15.40 -9.03 25.38
C ALA A 404 -14.23 -9.98 25.05
N GLU A 405 -13.54 -9.78 23.92
CA GLU A 405 -12.34 -10.56 23.60
C GLU A 405 -11.09 -10.08 24.35
N ALA A 406 -11.16 -8.94 25.04
CA ALA A 406 -10.21 -8.60 26.10
C ALA A 406 -10.53 -9.44 27.37
N ARG A 407 -10.28 -10.74 27.30
CA ARG A 407 -10.41 -11.65 28.45
C ARG A 407 -9.37 -11.28 29.50
N LEU A 408 -9.83 -10.52 30.49
CA LEU A 408 -9.26 -10.44 31.82
C LEU A 408 -9.16 -11.86 32.40
N TRP A 409 -7.94 -12.36 32.55
CA TRP A 409 -7.59 -13.35 33.56
C TRP A 409 -6.42 -12.80 34.38
#